data_AF-A0A1Q5R247-F1
#
_entry.id   AF-A0A1Q5R247-F1
#
_cell.length_a   1.000
_cell.length_b   1.000
_cell.length_c   1.000
_cell.angle_alpha   90.00
_cell.angle_beta   90.00
_cell.angle_gamma   90.00
#
_symmetry.space_group_name_H-M   'P 1'
#
loop_
_entity.id
_entity.type
_entity.pdbx_description
1 polymer ?
#
loop_
_entity_poly.entity_id
_entity_poly.type
_entity_poly.pdbx_seq_one_letter_code
_entity_poly.pdbx_strand_id
1 'polypeptide(L)'
;MAKNSARDIEVTAFATHHVITQPNPLRKVLRRVEEKDMDDPVGRAEQALAGLSGEFKDWMTTEVNRLSAAYVVIRNDGFTKDRRDELFRAAHDIKGDAATFGYPAAAGIAESLCRVIEHAPDIEKVPAELFTHHINAILAIVHENTKLDSISVSAELSRRLRKVADDYLTHVNRDRPEHLEMILAPSIVPTQ
;
A
#
# COMPACT_ATOMS: atom_id res chain seq x y z
N MET A 1 -5.41 -54.26 31.83
CA MET A 1 -4.98 -52.87 31.56
C MET A 1 -6.06 -52.20 30.73
N ALA A 2 -6.61 -51.08 31.19
CA ALA A 2 -7.70 -50.39 30.51
C ALA A 2 -7.20 -49.78 29.19
N LYS A 3 -7.95 -49.95 28.10
CA LYS A 3 -7.66 -49.32 26.80
C LYS A 3 -8.06 -47.84 26.88
N ASN A 4 -7.14 -46.93 26.54
CA ASN A 4 -7.44 -45.51 26.40
C ASN A 4 -8.54 -45.28 25.36
N SER A 5 -9.47 -44.40 25.71
CA SER A 5 -10.60 -43.94 24.92
C SER A 5 -10.16 -42.85 23.94
N ALA A 6 -10.90 -42.66 22.84
CA ALA A 6 -10.65 -41.61 21.83
C ALA A 6 -10.81 -40.16 22.36
N ARG A 7 -11.01 -39.98 23.66
CA ARG A 7 -11.12 -38.70 24.38
C ARG A 7 -9.94 -38.47 25.34
N ASP A 8 -8.99 -39.38 25.38
CA ASP A 8 -7.87 -39.29 26.32
C ASP A 8 -6.71 -38.56 25.65
N ILE A 9 -5.96 -37.79 26.44
CA ILE A 9 -4.74 -37.10 25.99
C ILE A 9 -3.64 -38.16 25.82
N GLU A 10 -2.99 -38.15 24.66
CA GLU A 10 -1.86 -39.05 24.38
C GLU A 10 -0.56 -38.31 24.64
N VAL A 11 0.27 -38.83 25.55
CA VAL A 11 1.58 -38.27 25.87
C VAL A 11 2.66 -39.25 25.43
N THR A 12 3.43 -38.86 24.41
CA THR A 12 4.56 -39.64 23.91
C THR A 12 5.85 -39.03 24.43
N ALA A 13 6.60 -39.79 25.22
CA ALA A 13 7.90 -39.38 25.75
C ALA A 13 9.02 -39.71 24.76
N PHE A 14 9.83 -38.70 24.45
CA PHE A 14 11.09 -38.84 23.73
C PHE A 14 12.26 -38.49 24.65
N ALA A 15 13.49 -38.85 24.27
CA ALA A 15 14.68 -38.63 25.10
C ALA A 15 14.92 -37.16 25.47
N THR A 16 14.45 -36.21 24.66
CA THR A 16 14.68 -34.78 24.84
C THR A 16 13.41 -33.96 25.11
N HIS A 17 12.23 -34.53 24.88
CA HIS A 17 10.97 -33.79 24.97
C HIS A 17 9.78 -34.75 25.08
N HIS A 18 8.61 -34.18 25.42
CA HIS A 18 7.34 -34.91 25.39
C HIS A 18 6.43 -34.26 24.35
N VAL A 19 5.74 -35.08 23.58
CA VAL A 19 4.69 -34.65 22.66
C VAL A 19 3.35 -35.00 23.28
N ILE A 20 2.56 -33.97 23.60
CA ILE A 20 1.21 -34.10 24.15
C ILE A 20 0.23 -33.87 23.00
N THR A 21 -0.44 -34.93 22.55
CA THR A 21 -1.44 -34.88 21.49
C THR A 21 -2.84 -34.85 22.10
N GLN A 22 -3.56 -33.75 21.85
CA GLN A 22 -4.96 -33.63 22.25
C GLN A 22 -5.84 -34.52 21.38
N PRO A 23 -6.88 -35.18 21.93
CA PRO A 23 -7.87 -35.88 21.15
C PRO A 23 -8.56 -34.90 20.18
N ASN A 24 -8.74 -35.30 18.92
CA ASN A 24 -9.39 -34.48 17.89
C ASN A 24 -10.80 -35.02 17.57
N PRO A 25 -11.82 -34.74 18.42
CA PRO A 25 -13.20 -35.15 18.16
C PRO A 25 -13.80 -34.43 16.95
N LEU A 26 -13.26 -33.25 16.60
CA LEU A 26 -13.73 -32.43 15.49
C LEU A 26 -13.52 -33.13 14.14
N ARG A 27 -12.56 -34.05 14.02
CA ARG A 27 -12.31 -34.82 12.80
C ARG A 27 -13.54 -35.60 12.30
N LYS A 28 -14.50 -35.95 13.17
CA LYS A 28 -15.74 -36.64 12.79
C LYS A 28 -16.82 -35.71 12.24
N VAL A 29 -16.77 -34.43 12.59
CA VAL A 29 -17.74 -33.42 12.13
C VAL A 29 -17.23 -32.62 10.94
N LEU A 30 -15.94 -32.69 10.63
CA LEU A 30 -15.35 -32.11 9.44
C LEU A 30 -15.71 -32.93 8.21
N ARG A 31 -16.46 -32.33 7.29
CA ARG A 31 -16.66 -32.86 5.93
C ARG A 31 -15.35 -32.67 5.16
N ARG A 32 -14.71 -33.77 4.77
CA ARG A 32 -13.60 -33.72 3.79
C ARG A 32 -14.22 -33.53 2.41
N VAL A 33 -13.87 -32.43 1.75
CA VAL A 33 -14.18 -32.20 0.34
C VAL A 33 -13.01 -32.74 -0.47
N GLU A 34 -13.28 -33.52 -1.53
CA GLU A 34 -12.22 -33.96 -2.43
C GLU A 34 -11.67 -32.76 -3.21
N GLU A 35 -10.34 -32.72 -3.38
CA GLU A 35 -9.59 -31.60 -3.97
C GLU A 35 -10.07 -31.24 -5.40
N LYS A 36 -10.77 -32.17 -6.06
CA LYS A 36 -11.26 -32.07 -7.44
C LYS A 36 -12.48 -31.15 -7.64
N ASP A 37 -13.23 -30.87 -6.56
CA ASP A 37 -14.44 -30.01 -6.60
C ASP A 37 -14.20 -28.62 -6.02
N MET A 38 -12.94 -28.22 -5.81
CA MET A 38 -12.62 -26.86 -5.41
C MET A 38 -12.74 -25.95 -6.64
N ASP A 39 -13.87 -25.26 -6.73
CA ASP A 39 -13.93 -23.95 -7.38
C ASP A 39 -12.65 -23.19 -6.99
N ASP A 40 -11.91 -22.68 -7.97
CA ASP A 40 -10.70 -21.90 -7.74
C ASP A 40 -11.11 -20.41 -7.66
N PRO A 41 -11.47 -19.90 -6.46
CA PRO A 41 -11.89 -18.52 -6.32
C PRO A 41 -10.76 -17.55 -6.66
N VAL A 42 -9.50 -17.95 -6.50
CA VAL A 42 -8.34 -17.11 -6.80
C VAL A 42 -8.20 -16.98 -8.32
N GLY A 43 -8.17 -18.11 -9.04
CA GLY A 43 -8.10 -18.10 -10.49
C GLY A 43 -9.27 -17.36 -11.14
N ARG A 44 -10.50 -17.50 -10.61
CA ARG A 44 -11.66 -16.70 -11.07
C ARG A 44 -11.49 -15.21 -10.80
N ALA A 45 -10.96 -14.83 -9.63
CA ALA A 45 -10.71 -13.42 -9.31
C ALA A 45 -9.62 -12.81 -10.21
N GLU A 46 -8.53 -13.54 -10.45
CA GLU A 46 -7.45 -13.12 -11.36
C GLU A 46 -7.96 -12.96 -12.80
N GLN A 47 -8.81 -13.88 -13.27
CA GLN A 47 -9.40 -13.79 -14.61
C GLN A 47 -10.36 -12.60 -14.74
N ALA A 48 -11.14 -12.32 -13.71
CA ALA A 48 -12.00 -11.13 -13.66
C ALA A 48 -11.15 -9.84 -13.69
N LEU A 49 -10.04 -9.80 -12.93
CA LEU A 49 -9.11 -8.66 -12.92
C LEU A 49 -8.45 -8.46 -14.30
N ALA A 50 -8.01 -9.55 -14.94
CA ALA A 50 -7.47 -9.51 -16.30
C ALA A 50 -8.50 -8.98 -17.31
N GLY A 51 -9.79 -9.31 -17.13
CA GLY A 51 -10.87 -8.76 -17.95
C GLY A 51 -11.07 -7.25 -17.81
N LEU A 52 -10.65 -6.66 -16.69
CA LEU A 52 -10.72 -5.22 -16.43
C LEU A 52 -9.46 -4.46 -16.84
N SER A 53 -8.37 -5.14 -17.22
CA SER A 53 -7.08 -4.49 -17.46
C SER A 53 -7.09 -3.46 -18.59
N GLY A 54 -8.04 -3.58 -19.53
CA GLY A 54 -8.25 -2.59 -20.60
C GLY A 54 -8.67 -1.22 -20.08
N GLU A 55 -9.34 -1.16 -18.92
CA GLU A 55 -9.86 0.07 -18.31
C GLU A 55 -8.83 0.76 -17.39
N PHE A 56 -7.78 0.04 -16.97
CA PHE A 56 -6.84 0.52 -15.95
C PHE A 56 -6.16 1.83 -16.34
N LYS A 57 -5.85 2.02 -17.63
CA LYS A 57 -5.23 3.26 -18.11
C LYS A 57 -6.18 4.46 -17.98
N ASP A 58 -7.46 4.27 -18.27
CA ASP A 58 -8.47 5.33 -18.24
C ASP A 58 -8.86 5.67 -16.80
N TRP A 59 -8.94 4.67 -15.92
CA TRP A 59 -9.10 4.88 -14.48
C TRP A 59 -7.90 5.62 -13.90
N MET A 60 -6.67 5.19 -14.22
CA MET A 60 -5.47 5.89 -13.78
C MET A 60 -5.44 7.34 -14.28
N THR A 61 -5.86 7.59 -15.51
CA THR A 61 -5.95 8.95 -16.08
C THR A 61 -6.97 9.80 -15.31
N THR A 62 -8.12 9.21 -14.94
CA THR A 62 -9.14 9.87 -14.11
C THR A 62 -8.58 10.29 -12.76
N GLU A 63 -7.90 9.38 -12.05
CA GLU A 63 -7.35 9.66 -10.73
C GLU A 63 -6.28 10.75 -10.76
N VAL A 64 -5.40 10.72 -11.74
CA VAL A 64 -4.33 11.72 -11.86
C VAL A 64 -4.89 13.10 -12.24
N ASN A 65 -5.91 13.16 -13.10
CA ASN A 65 -6.59 14.40 -13.41
C ASN A 65 -7.29 14.99 -12.18
N ARG A 66 -7.92 14.14 -11.36
CA ARG A 66 -8.53 14.55 -10.09
C ARG A 66 -7.48 15.11 -9.11
N LEU A 67 -6.34 14.43 -8.96
CA LEU A 67 -5.22 14.91 -8.14
C LEU A 67 -4.72 16.29 -8.60
N SER A 68 -4.49 16.44 -9.91
CA SER A 68 -4.02 17.70 -10.51
C SER A 68 -5.03 18.83 -10.30
N ALA A 69 -6.32 18.57 -10.54
CA ALA A 69 -7.39 19.54 -10.34
C ALA A 69 -7.51 19.99 -8.87
N ALA A 70 -7.43 19.05 -7.92
CA ALA A 70 -7.46 19.36 -6.49
C ALA A 70 -6.31 20.31 -6.11
N TYR A 71 -5.10 20.05 -6.61
CA TYR A 71 -3.96 20.91 -6.33
C TYR A 71 -4.06 22.28 -7.01
N VAL A 72 -4.59 22.37 -8.24
CA VAL A 72 -4.83 23.66 -8.91
C VAL A 72 -5.75 24.56 -8.09
N VAL A 73 -6.83 24.00 -7.53
CA VAL A 73 -7.74 24.75 -6.64
C VAL A 73 -7.00 25.27 -5.40
N ILE A 74 -6.21 24.42 -4.75
CA ILE A 74 -5.38 24.81 -3.60
C ILE A 74 -4.40 25.93 -3.97
N ARG A 75 -3.78 25.83 -5.14
CA ARG A 75 -2.78 26.79 -5.60
C ARG A 75 -3.37 28.18 -5.89
N ASN A 76 -4.64 28.24 -6.28
CA ASN A 76 -5.33 29.50 -6.59
C ASN A 76 -5.98 30.11 -5.35
N ASP A 77 -6.60 29.27 -4.53
CA ASP A 77 -7.51 29.72 -3.49
C ASP A 77 -7.03 29.39 -2.06
N GLY A 78 -5.87 28.76 -1.91
CA GLY A 78 -5.29 28.35 -0.63
C GLY A 78 -5.86 27.05 -0.07
N PHE A 79 -5.26 26.59 1.04
CA PHE A 79 -5.70 25.39 1.74
C PHE A 79 -6.97 25.66 2.57
N THR A 80 -7.86 24.68 2.54
CA THR A 80 -8.93 24.51 3.52
C THR A 80 -8.93 23.05 3.95
N LYS A 81 -9.65 22.70 5.03
CA LYS A 81 -9.79 21.30 5.44
C LYS A 81 -10.29 20.42 4.29
N ASP A 82 -11.38 20.83 3.64
CA ASP A 82 -11.99 20.05 2.55
C ASP A 82 -11.06 19.90 1.35
N ARG A 83 -10.29 20.94 1.00
CA ARG A 83 -9.32 20.89 -0.10
C ARG A 83 -8.13 20.00 0.22
N ARG A 84 -7.61 20.08 1.46
CA ARG A 84 -6.57 19.18 1.95
C ARG A 84 -7.04 17.73 1.89
N ASP A 85 -8.24 17.46 2.39
CA ASP A 85 -8.82 16.12 2.43
C ASP A 85 -9.08 15.59 1.01
N GLU A 86 -9.47 16.45 0.06
CA GLU A 86 -9.59 16.07 -1.35
C GLU A 86 -8.24 15.73 -2.00
N LEU A 87 -7.22 16.57 -1.80
CA LEU A 87 -5.88 16.30 -2.30
C LEU A 87 -5.32 14.99 -1.73
N PHE A 88 -5.52 14.75 -0.43
CA PHE A 88 -5.10 13.52 0.23
C PHE A 88 -5.84 12.30 -0.33
N ARG A 89 -7.16 12.35 -0.48
CA ARG A 89 -7.94 11.23 -1.04
C ARG A 89 -7.50 10.89 -2.45
N ALA A 90 -7.35 11.89 -3.33
CA ALA A 90 -6.88 11.66 -4.70
C ALA A 90 -5.47 11.03 -4.73
N ALA A 91 -4.55 11.48 -3.87
CA ALA A 91 -3.23 10.85 -3.76
C ALA A 91 -3.31 9.43 -3.17
N HIS A 92 -4.19 9.20 -2.21
CA HIS A 92 -4.37 7.90 -1.55
C HIS A 92 -4.96 6.86 -2.50
N ASP A 93 -5.94 7.24 -3.32
CA ASP A 93 -6.55 6.35 -4.32
C ASP A 93 -5.48 5.94 -5.35
N ILE A 94 -4.68 6.88 -5.86
CA ILE A 94 -3.52 6.59 -6.72
C ILE A 94 -2.53 5.64 -6.04
N LYS A 95 -2.21 5.85 -4.76
CA LYS A 95 -1.30 4.95 -4.01
C LYS A 95 -1.81 3.50 -4.03
N GLY A 96 -3.12 3.28 -3.83
CA GLY A 96 -3.73 1.95 -3.82
C GLY A 96 -3.86 1.34 -5.22
N ASP A 97 -4.25 2.15 -6.18
CA ASP A 97 -4.62 1.71 -7.53
C ASP A 97 -3.40 1.49 -8.44
N ALA A 98 -2.41 2.39 -8.36
CA ALA A 98 -1.32 2.44 -9.31
C ALA A 98 -0.48 1.16 -9.34
N ALA A 99 -0.27 0.49 -8.20
CA ALA A 99 0.44 -0.78 -8.17
C ALA A 99 -0.31 -1.88 -8.96
N THR A 100 -1.63 -1.97 -8.76
CA THR A 100 -2.52 -2.91 -9.47
C THR A 100 -2.58 -2.60 -10.96
N PHE A 101 -2.56 -1.32 -11.32
CA PHE A 101 -2.65 -0.87 -12.72
C PHE A 101 -1.32 -0.90 -13.48
N GLY A 102 -0.21 -1.30 -12.84
CA GLY A 102 1.10 -1.42 -13.49
C GLY A 102 1.97 -0.15 -13.45
N TYR A 103 1.71 0.76 -12.51
CA TYR A 103 2.43 2.02 -12.29
C TYR A 103 3.10 2.08 -10.88
N PRO A 104 3.98 1.13 -10.52
CA PRO A 104 4.53 1.04 -9.16
C PRO A 104 5.31 2.29 -8.72
N ALA A 105 6.00 2.96 -9.66
CA ALA A 105 6.70 4.21 -9.35
C ALA A 105 5.73 5.35 -8.99
N ALA A 106 4.57 5.43 -9.65
CA ALA A 106 3.52 6.40 -9.32
C ALA A 106 2.91 6.11 -7.95
N ALA A 107 2.70 4.83 -7.61
CA ALA A 107 2.25 4.44 -6.27
C ALA A 107 3.19 4.95 -5.17
N GLY A 108 4.50 4.76 -5.33
CA GLY A 108 5.50 5.23 -4.36
C GLY A 108 5.58 6.77 -4.25
N ILE A 109 5.40 7.50 -5.36
CA ILE A 109 5.37 8.97 -5.33
C ILE A 109 4.09 9.47 -4.66
N ALA A 110 2.95 8.83 -4.94
CA ALA A 110 1.68 9.18 -4.30
C ALA A 110 1.69 8.89 -2.80
N GLU A 111 2.33 7.80 -2.38
CA GLU A 111 2.58 7.51 -0.96
C GLU A 111 3.44 8.59 -0.29
N SER A 112 4.52 9.02 -0.95
CA SER A 112 5.38 10.12 -0.49
C SER A 112 4.57 11.41 -0.31
N LEU A 113 3.73 11.74 -1.29
CA LEU A 113 2.85 12.90 -1.24
C LEU A 113 1.82 12.81 -0.10
N CYS A 114 1.22 11.64 0.13
CA CYS A 114 0.31 11.41 1.25
C CYS A 114 1.01 11.71 2.59
N ARG A 115 2.24 11.23 2.78
CA ARG A 115 3.01 11.48 4.01
C ARG A 115 3.29 12.96 4.24
N VAL A 116 3.57 13.72 3.17
CA VAL A 116 3.74 15.18 3.29
C VAL A 116 2.46 15.84 3.76
N ILE A 117 1.32 15.51 3.14
CA ILE A 117 0.02 16.09 3.48
C ILE A 117 -0.39 15.74 4.92
N GLU A 118 -0.07 14.53 5.36
CA GLU A 118 -0.42 13.99 6.69
C GLU A 118 0.48 14.51 7.80
N HIS A 119 1.80 14.53 7.58
CA HIS A 119 2.80 14.75 8.63
C HIS A 119 3.46 16.12 8.62
N ALA A 120 3.16 17.00 7.65
CA ALA A 120 3.58 18.39 7.73
C ALA A 120 2.82 19.08 8.90
N PRO A 121 3.53 19.69 9.88
CA PRO A 121 2.91 20.44 10.98
C PRO A 121 1.94 21.53 10.54
N ASP A 122 2.27 22.17 9.42
CA ASP A 122 1.58 23.28 8.82
C ASP A 122 1.69 23.13 7.30
N ILE A 123 0.61 22.65 6.69
CA ILE A 123 0.60 22.30 5.27
C ILE A 123 0.79 23.53 4.36
N GLU A 124 0.42 24.72 4.84
CA GLU A 124 0.57 25.98 4.09
C GLU A 124 2.03 26.43 4.00
N LYS A 125 2.90 25.91 4.89
CA LYS A 125 4.35 26.18 4.87
C LYS A 125 5.15 25.15 4.07
N VAL A 126 4.48 24.13 3.51
CA VAL A 126 5.16 23.18 2.63
C VAL A 126 5.52 23.89 1.32
N PRO A 127 6.77 23.77 0.83
CA PRO A 127 7.17 24.37 -0.44
C PRO A 127 6.28 23.91 -1.59
N ALA A 128 5.77 24.85 -2.39
CA ALA A 128 4.87 24.56 -3.50
C ALA A 128 5.54 23.66 -4.56
N GLU A 129 6.87 23.74 -4.69
CA GLU A 129 7.68 22.88 -5.55
C GLU A 129 7.58 21.41 -5.14
N LEU A 130 7.47 21.12 -3.83
CA LEU A 130 7.39 19.76 -3.34
C LEU A 130 6.11 19.09 -3.84
N PHE A 131 4.95 19.75 -3.71
CA PHE A 131 3.70 19.26 -4.29
C PHE A 131 3.76 19.17 -5.82
N THR A 132 4.22 20.25 -6.47
CA THR A 132 4.27 20.35 -7.93
C THR A 132 5.13 19.25 -8.54
N HIS A 133 6.29 18.96 -7.96
CA HIS A 133 7.18 17.91 -8.46
C HIS A 133 6.60 16.51 -8.26
N HIS A 134 5.92 16.24 -7.14
CA HIS A 134 5.25 14.95 -6.94
C HIS A 134 4.12 14.74 -7.96
N ILE A 135 3.26 15.75 -8.13
CA ILE A 135 2.10 15.67 -9.04
C ILE A 135 2.57 15.57 -10.50
N ASN A 136 3.54 16.38 -10.91
CA ASN A 136 4.09 16.33 -12.27
C ASN A 136 4.78 14.99 -12.56
N ALA A 137 5.47 14.40 -11.58
CA ALA A 137 6.10 13.10 -11.75
C ALA A 137 5.05 11.99 -11.92
N ILE A 138 3.95 12.01 -11.15
CA ILE A 138 2.84 11.07 -11.32
C ILE A 138 2.22 11.22 -12.72
N LEU A 139 1.93 12.46 -13.14
CA LEU A 139 1.43 12.76 -14.50
C LEU A 139 2.36 12.21 -15.59
N ALA A 140 3.66 12.51 -15.50
CA ALA A 140 4.65 12.07 -16.49
C ALA A 140 4.72 10.55 -16.57
N ILE A 141 4.77 9.86 -15.42
CA ILE A 141 4.80 8.39 -15.37
C ILE A 141 3.57 7.82 -16.06
N VAL A 142 2.37 8.31 -15.76
CA VAL A 142 1.12 7.74 -16.28
C VAL A 142 0.99 7.96 -17.79
N HIS A 143 1.50 9.07 -18.31
CA HIS A 143 1.53 9.34 -19.74
C HIS A 143 2.68 8.63 -20.50
N GLU A 144 3.82 8.37 -19.86
CA GLU A 144 5.05 7.88 -20.52
C GLU A 144 5.44 6.43 -20.20
N ASN A 145 4.67 5.66 -19.40
CA ASN A 145 5.01 4.32 -18.85
C ASN A 145 5.24 3.16 -19.86
N THR A 146 5.58 3.42 -21.11
CA THR A 146 5.59 2.42 -22.19
C THR A 146 6.96 1.85 -22.54
N LYS A 147 8.05 2.24 -21.84
CA LYS A 147 9.42 1.79 -22.18
C LYS A 147 10.18 1.23 -20.97
N LEU A 148 10.98 0.19 -21.17
CA LEU A 148 11.82 -0.37 -20.09
C LEU A 148 12.78 0.67 -19.48
N ASP A 149 13.34 1.56 -20.30
CA ASP A 149 14.18 2.65 -19.83
C ASP A 149 13.41 3.64 -18.93
N SER A 150 12.13 3.89 -19.23
CA SER A 150 11.30 4.78 -18.40
C SER A 150 11.09 4.20 -17.01
N ILE A 151 10.98 2.88 -16.86
CA ILE A 151 10.79 2.22 -15.55
C ILE A 151 11.96 2.53 -14.60
N SER A 152 13.20 2.40 -15.07
CA SER A 152 14.40 2.67 -14.25
C SER A 152 14.48 4.15 -13.83
N VAL A 153 14.17 5.07 -14.75
CA VAL A 153 14.15 6.51 -14.50
C VAL A 153 13.03 6.87 -13.52
N SER A 154 11.83 6.32 -13.69
CA SER A 154 10.69 6.55 -12.80
C SER A 154 10.95 6.02 -11.38
N ALA A 155 11.60 4.88 -11.25
CA ALA A 155 12.00 4.33 -9.94
C ALA A 155 13.03 5.23 -9.24
N GLU A 156 14.04 5.71 -9.97
CA GLU A 156 15.03 6.67 -9.46
C GLU A 156 14.37 7.99 -9.03
N LEU A 157 13.47 8.52 -9.87
CA LEU A 157 12.71 9.74 -9.59
C LEU A 157 11.86 9.59 -8.32
N SER A 158 11.13 8.47 -8.21
CA SER A 158 10.34 8.14 -7.03
C SER A 158 11.19 8.13 -5.75
N ARG A 159 12.35 7.45 -5.78
CA ARG A 159 13.27 7.42 -4.64
C ARG A 159 13.78 8.81 -4.25
N ARG A 160 14.13 9.66 -5.23
CA ARG A 160 14.63 11.02 -4.96
C ARG A 160 13.56 11.92 -4.38
N LEU A 161 12.35 11.89 -4.93
CA LEU A 161 11.22 12.67 -4.41
C LEU A 161 10.89 12.25 -2.97
N ARG A 162 10.88 10.94 -2.71
CA ARG A 162 10.71 10.42 -1.35
C ARG A 162 11.78 10.93 -0.40
N LYS A 163 13.05 10.89 -0.79
CA LYS A 163 14.15 11.42 0.03
C LYS A 163 13.96 12.90 0.35
N VAL A 164 13.60 13.74 -0.63
CA VAL A 164 13.36 15.17 -0.41
C VAL A 164 12.18 15.40 0.54
N ALA A 165 11.12 14.61 0.41
CA ALA A 165 9.98 14.66 1.33
C ALA A 165 10.37 14.24 2.75
N ASP A 166 11.16 13.18 2.92
CA ASP A 166 11.65 12.71 4.21
C ASP A 166 12.58 13.74 4.87
N ASP A 167 13.50 14.33 4.12
CA ASP A 167 14.41 15.38 4.61
C ASP A 167 13.61 16.61 5.06
N TYR A 168 12.60 17.01 4.29
CA TYR A 168 11.68 18.09 4.66
C TYR A 168 10.91 17.76 5.95
N LEU A 169 10.25 16.60 6.01
CA LEU A 169 9.44 16.18 7.16
C LEU A 169 10.27 16.06 8.43
N THR A 170 11.50 15.55 8.33
CA THR A 170 12.44 15.48 9.45
C THR A 170 12.80 16.88 9.95
N HIS A 171 13.06 17.81 9.03
CA HIS A 171 13.40 19.19 9.40
C HIS A 171 12.26 19.90 10.12
N VAL A 172 11.04 19.83 9.59
CA VAL A 172 9.89 20.57 10.14
C VAL A 172 9.31 19.93 11.41
N ASN A 173 9.55 18.64 11.64
CA ASN A 173 9.13 17.93 12.85
C ASN A 173 10.25 17.80 13.89
N ARG A 174 11.42 18.44 13.71
CA ARG A 174 12.57 18.33 14.64
C ARG A 174 12.25 18.57 16.11
N ASP A 175 11.23 19.40 16.38
CA ASP A 175 10.78 19.80 17.71
C ASP A 175 9.61 18.93 18.25
N ARG A 176 9.25 17.84 17.54
CA ARG A 176 8.15 16.91 17.85
C ARG A 176 8.66 15.45 17.82
N PRO A 177 9.44 15.02 18.82
CA PRO A 177 10.17 13.74 18.79
C PRO A 177 9.25 12.52 18.65
N GLU A 178 8.09 12.52 19.29
CA GLU A 178 7.08 11.46 19.17
C GLU A 178 6.52 11.32 17.75
N HIS A 179 6.44 12.42 17.00
CA HIS A 179 5.96 12.41 15.62
C HIS A 179 7.06 11.96 14.65
N LEU A 180 8.32 12.30 14.93
CA LEU A 180 9.47 11.82 14.16
C LEU A 180 9.63 10.31 14.24
N GLU A 181 9.46 9.71 15.43
CA GLU A 181 9.51 8.25 15.57
C GLU A 181 8.47 7.56 14.69
N MET A 182 7.26 8.13 14.57
CA MET A 182 6.22 7.61 13.69
C MET A 182 6.54 7.82 12.20
N ILE A 183 7.10 8.97 11.82
CA ILE A 183 7.47 9.28 10.43
C ILE A 183 8.64 8.41 9.96
N LEU A 184 9.63 8.20 10.82
CA LEU A 184 10.88 7.49 10.55
C LEU A 184 10.78 5.99 10.83
N ALA A 185 9.68 5.51 11.42
CA ALA A 185 9.45 4.10 11.66
C ALA A 185 9.56 3.33 10.33
N PRO A 186 10.39 2.28 10.26
CA PRO A 186 10.45 1.43 9.08
C PRO A 186 9.07 0.81 8.82
N SER A 187 8.75 0.59 7.54
CA SER A 187 7.53 -0.13 7.17
C SER A 187 7.49 -1.47 7.90
N ILE A 188 6.42 -1.71 8.65
CA ILE A 188 6.14 -3.01 9.27
C ILE A 188 5.65 -4.05 8.24
N VAL A 189 5.39 -3.61 7.00
CA VAL A 189 5.09 -4.51 5.89
C VAL A 189 6.39 -5.20 5.48
N PRO A 190 6.44 -6.54 5.45
CA PRO A 190 7.62 -7.27 5.00
C PRO A 190 8.03 -6.80 3.60
N THR A 191 9.30 -6.42 3.42
CA THR A 191 9.88 -6.26 2.09
C THR A 191 9.82 -7.61 1.39
N GLN A 192 9.06 -7.69 0.30
CA GLN A 192 9.04 -8.88 -0.57
C GLN A 192 10.32 -8.99 -1.39
#